data_AF-A0A3B8IHH3-F1
#
_entry.id   AF-A0A3B8IHH3-F1
#
_cell.length_a   1.000
_cell.length_b   1.000
_cell.length_c   1.000
_cell.angle_alpha   90.00
_cell.angle_beta   90.00
_cell.angle_gamma   90.00
#
_symmetry.space_group_name_H-M   'P 1'
#
loop_
_entity.id
_entity.type
_entity.pdbx_description
1 polymer ?
#
loop_
_entity_poly.entity_id
_entity_poly.type
_entity_poly.pdbx_seq_one_letter_code
_entity_poly.pdbx_strand_id
1 'polypeptide(L)'
;MPQEDPSHDDKLIFIVYIQPKTPLKTVFSGINQAVGFLVFYSDTFSKSTTLTTQRMIKIFVSYRRADSPYVVTMITDRLVDHFGSDSVFFDIDTIPLGVDFRHFINQYVAQCQVVLAIIGNDWLKISNNQGQRRLDDPTDFVRLEIEAALREDIPVIPVLVGTSTMPIQEELPKSIQNLAYRNAIEVRAGKDVQVHLRRMVQGLEDYVPQSGSKIKRMLSTVPLQKATTSRTGYFLLWILGIITARAIHLSTEMFQGQSLMVNLSTNLNFLV
;
A
#
# COMPACT_ATOMS: atom_id res chain seq x y z
N MET A 1 -3.70 -29.15 -36.43
CA MET A 1 -4.44 -28.98 -35.16
C MET A 1 -3.44 -28.61 -34.09
N PRO A 2 -3.29 -27.32 -33.76
CA PRO A 2 -2.42 -26.89 -32.68
C PRO A 2 -3.19 -26.87 -31.36
N GLN A 3 -2.44 -27.16 -30.30
CA GLN A 3 -2.89 -27.36 -28.94
C GLN A 3 -3.24 -26.03 -28.25
N GLU A 4 -4.34 -26.02 -27.51
CA GLU A 4 -4.71 -24.96 -26.56
C GLU A 4 -4.18 -25.30 -25.16
N ASP A 5 -3.40 -24.36 -24.62
CA ASP A 5 -2.93 -24.29 -23.24
C ASP A 5 -3.98 -23.53 -22.39
N PRO A 6 -4.53 -24.12 -21.31
CA PRO A 6 -5.53 -23.47 -20.48
C PRO A 6 -4.86 -22.64 -19.37
N SER A 7 -4.61 -21.37 -19.64
CA SER A 7 -4.57 -20.35 -18.59
C SER A 7 -5.92 -19.64 -18.57
N HIS A 8 -6.69 -19.76 -17.49
CA HIS A 8 -7.63 -18.76 -16.97
C HIS A 8 -8.40 -19.33 -15.77
N ASP A 9 -7.84 -19.16 -14.57
CA ASP A 9 -8.59 -19.29 -13.32
C ASP A 9 -9.56 -18.10 -13.17
N ASP A 10 -10.83 -18.40 -13.42
CA ASP A 10 -12.02 -18.04 -12.64
C ASP A 10 -12.04 -16.71 -11.87
N LYS A 11 -12.61 -15.68 -12.50
CA LYS A 11 -13.37 -14.63 -11.81
C LYS A 11 -14.86 -14.86 -12.02
N LEU A 12 -15.47 -15.65 -11.14
CA LEU A 12 -16.92 -15.81 -11.04
C LEU A 12 -17.56 -14.53 -10.48
N ILE A 13 -18.15 -13.72 -11.36
CA ILE A 13 -19.12 -12.67 -11.00
C ILE A 13 -20.51 -13.30 -11.12
N PHE A 14 -21.13 -13.67 -9.99
CA PHE A 14 -22.54 -14.06 -9.97
C PHE A 14 -23.44 -12.83 -9.92
N ILE A 15 -24.04 -12.47 -11.06
CA ILE A 15 -25.17 -11.54 -11.12
C ILE A 15 -26.45 -12.37 -10.90
N VAL A 16 -27.11 -12.21 -9.76
CA VAL A 16 -28.42 -12.84 -9.52
C VAL A 16 -29.48 -12.09 -10.34
N TYR A 17 -29.89 -12.68 -11.45
CA TYR A 17 -30.99 -12.20 -12.29
C TYR A 17 -32.31 -12.75 -11.75
N ILE A 18 -33.13 -11.93 -11.08
CA ILE A 18 -34.47 -12.35 -10.65
C ILE A 18 -35.47 -12.06 -11.78
N GLN A 19 -36.02 -13.12 -12.36
CA GLN A 19 -37.05 -13.07 -13.42
C GLN A 19 -38.43 -12.66 -12.86
N PRO A 20 -39.30 -11.96 -13.63
CA PRO A 20 -40.48 -11.24 -13.12
C PRO A 20 -41.70 -12.10 -12.72
N LYS A 21 -41.56 -13.43 -12.52
CA LYS A 21 -42.68 -14.32 -12.15
C LYS A 21 -42.31 -15.41 -11.12
N THR A 22 -41.53 -15.08 -10.10
CA THR A 22 -41.27 -16.01 -8.98
C THR A 22 -42.28 -15.82 -7.83
N PRO A 23 -42.85 -16.91 -7.28
CA PRO A 23 -43.79 -16.84 -6.15
C PRO A 23 -43.12 -16.32 -4.87
N LEU A 24 -43.87 -15.58 -4.04
CA LEU A 24 -43.38 -14.84 -2.87
C LEU A 24 -42.50 -15.68 -1.93
N LYS A 25 -42.80 -16.97 -1.74
CA LYS A 25 -42.02 -17.87 -0.87
C LYS A 25 -40.57 -18.06 -1.33
N THR A 26 -40.31 -18.00 -2.63
CA THR A 26 -38.95 -18.13 -3.21
C THR A 26 -38.14 -16.85 -3.03
N VAL A 27 -38.80 -15.69 -3.03
CA VAL A 27 -38.18 -14.39 -2.81
C VAL A 27 -37.72 -14.24 -1.35
N PHE A 28 -38.52 -14.68 -0.38
CA PHE A 28 -38.13 -14.67 1.04
C PHE A 28 -36.98 -15.65 1.35
N SER A 29 -36.92 -16.80 0.68
CA SER A 29 -35.78 -17.72 0.77
C SER A 29 -34.49 -17.10 0.22
N GLY A 30 -34.57 -16.40 -0.92
CA GLY A 30 -33.42 -15.71 -1.51
C GLY A 30 -32.92 -14.52 -0.69
N ILE A 31 -33.82 -13.77 -0.04
CA ILE A 31 -33.46 -12.66 0.85
C ILE A 31 -32.83 -13.17 2.14
N ASN A 32 -33.35 -14.25 2.74
CA ASN A 32 -32.73 -14.84 3.93
C ASN A 32 -31.37 -15.46 3.64
N GLN A 33 -31.16 -16.02 2.43
CA GLN A 33 -29.83 -16.46 1.99
C GLN A 33 -28.91 -15.26 1.70
N ALA A 34 -29.40 -14.17 1.10
CA ALA A 34 -28.59 -12.98 0.83
C ALA A 34 -28.23 -12.21 2.10
N VAL A 35 -29.13 -12.09 3.07
CA VAL A 35 -28.89 -11.48 4.39
C VAL A 35 -28.02 -12.39 5.23
N GLY A 36 -28.23 -13.72 5.19
CA GLY A 36 -27.34 -14.70 5.80
C GLY A 36 -25.94 -14.65 5.21
N PHE A 37 -25.81 -14.48 3.89
CA PHE A 37 -24.54 -14.31 3.20
C PHE A 37 -23.88 -12.98 3.54
N LEU A 38 -24.63 -11.87 3.65
CA LEU A 38 -24.10 -10.56 4.04
C LEU A 38 -23.65 -10.51 5.50
N VAL A 39 -24.38 -11.18 6.40
CA VAL A 39 -24.01 -11.33 7.82
C VAL A 39 -22.80 -12.25 7.97
N PHE A 40 -22.76 -13.40 7.29
CA PHE A 40 -21.57 -14.25 7.24
C PHE A 40 -20.37 -13.53 6.62
N TYR A 41 -20.57 -12.69 5.59
CA TYR A 41 -19.52 -11.87 4.99
C TYR A 41 -18.99 -10.83 5.98
N SER A 42 -19.85 -10.20 6.79
CA SER A 42 -19.41 -9.25 7.81
C SER A 42 -18.67 -9.91 8.98
N ASP A 43 -19.05 -11.12 9.38
CA ASP A 43 -18.41 -11.85 10.49
C ASP A 43 -17.09 -12.54 10.09
N THR A 44 -16.99 -12.99 8.83
CA THR A 44 -15.70 -13.44 8.26
C THR A 44 -14.77 -12.28 7.89
N PHE A 45 -15.31 -11.08 7.59
CA PHE A 45 -14.50 -9.88 7.41
C PHE A 45 -13.96 -9.32 8.73
N SER A 46 -14.67 -9.50 9.85
CA SER A 46 -14.19 -9.08 11.17
C SER A 46 -13.04 -9.95 11.71
N LYS A 47 -12.99 -11.23 11.33
CA LYS A 47 -11.93 -12.17 11.75
C LYS A 47 -10.76 -12.35 10.77
N SER A 48 -10.76 -11.65 9.64
CA SER A 48 -9.62 -11.67 8.69
C SER A 48 -8.79 -10.38 8.68
N THR A 49 -9.03 -9.43 9.60
CA THR A 49 -8.18 -8.22 9.78
C THR A 49 -7.00 -8.47 10.73
N THR A 50 -6.56 -9.73 10.83
CA THR A 50 -5.29 -10.12 11.46
C THR A 50 -4.48 -10.97 10.51
N LEU A 51 -4.45 -10.57 9.22
CA LEU A 51 -3.48 -11.07 8.27
C LEU A 51 -2.65 -9.92 7.71
N THR A 52 -1.37 -10.01 8.06
CA THR A 52 -0.23 -9.38 7.41
C THR A 52 -0.16 -7.87 7.60
N THR A 53 0.78 -7.44 8.44
CA THR A 53 1.66 -6.31 8.12
C THR A 53 1.88 -6.32 6.61
N GLN A 54 1.11 -5.51 5.89
CA GLN A 54 1.35 -5.20 4.50
C GLN A 54 2.84 -4.87 4.45
N ARG A 55 3.64 -5.60 3.67
CA ARG A 55 5.05 -5.27 3.49
C ARG A 55 5.07 -3.84 2.99
N MET A 56 5.23 -2.90 3.92
CA MET A 56 5.22 -1.47 3.66
C MET A 56 6.28 -1.30 2.58
N ILE A 57 5.86 -0.77 1.45
CA ILE A 57 6.75 -0.61 0.34
C ILE A 57 7.74 0.50 0.70
N LYS A 58 9.03 0.16 0.77
CA LYS A 58 10.05 1.11 1.25
C LYS A 58 11.03 1.47 0.13
N ILE A 59 11.06 2.76 -0.21
CA ILE A 59 12.13 3.42 -0.97
C ILE A 59 13.14 3.90 0.06
N PHE A 60 14.38 3.45 -0.03
CA PHE A 60 15.45 3.94 0.82
C PHE A 60 16.36 4.89 0.04
N VAL A 61 16.62 6.08 0.56
CA VAL A 61 17.48 7.10 -0.05
C VAL A 61 18.79 7.13 0.72
N SER A 62 19.82 6.51 0.15
CA SER A 62 21.20 6.56 0.62
C SER A 62 21.87 7.82 0.08
N TYR A 63 22.32 8.72 0.95
CA TYR A 63 22.97 9.95 0.55
C TYR A 63 24.03 10.39 1.55
N ARG A 64 24.96 11.22 1.07
CA ARG A 64 25.97 11.85 1.91
C ARG A 64 25.59 13.30 2.19
N ARG A 65 25.31 13.61 3.45
CA ARG A 65 24.93 14.98 3.91
C ARG A 65 25.92 16.06 3.44
N ALA A 66 27.21 15.74 3.41
CA ALA A 66 28.28 16.67 3.01
C ALA A 66 28.39 16.90 1.50
N ASP A 67 27.70 16.12 0.66
CA ASP A 67 27.90 16.12 -0.80
C ASP A 67 26.84 16.97 -1.53
N SER A 68 25.55 16.76 -1.24
CA SER A 68 24.47 17.39 -2.02
C SER A 68 23.18 17.60 -1.21
N PRO A 69 23.19 18.38 -0.12
CA PRO A 69 22.07 18.47 0.81
C PRO A 69 20.78 19.01 0.16
N TYR A 70 20.86 20.08 -0.64
CA TYR A 70 19.66 20.75 -1.17
C TYR A 70 18.88 19.90 -2.18
N VAL A 71 19.58 19.21 -3.09
CA VAL A 71 18.93 18.36 -4.10
C VAL A 71 18.35 17.10 -3.47
N VAL A 72 18.98 16.58 -2.40
CA VAL A 72 18.45 15.46 -1.64
C VAL A 72 17.11 15.84 -1.02
N THR A 73 17.01 16.98 -0.34
CA THR A 73 15.73 17.47 0.21
C THR A 73 14.65 17.57 -0.85
N MET A 74 14.95 18.16 -2.01
CA MET A 74 13.99 18.25 -3.12
C MET A 74 13.57 16.87 -3.65
N ILE A 75 14.49 15.91 -3.74
CA ILE A 75 14.20 14.52 -4.14
C ILE A 75 13.29 13.87 -3.10
N THR A 76 13.65 13.94 -1.81
CA THR A 76 12.88 13.30 -0.73
C THR A 76 11.48 13.90 -0.62
N ASP A 77 11.35 15.22 -0.69
CA ASP A 77 10.05 15.90 -0.66
C ASP A 77 9.17 15.42 -1.81
N ARG A 78 9.73 15.37 -3.04
CA ARG A 78 8.98 14.90 -4.21
C ARG A 78 8.54 13.44 -4.10
N LEU A 79 9.38 12.58 -3.51
CA LEU A 79 9.05 11.17 -3.28
C LEU A 79 7.99 11.03 -2.19
N VAL A 80 8.11 11.76 -1.09
CA VAL A 80 7.13 11.78 0.01
C VAL A 80 5.77 12.27 -0.49
N ASP A 81 5.74 13.33 -1.30
CA ASP A 81 4.53 13.86 -1.92
C ASP A 81 3.82 12.81 -2.82
N HIS A 82 4.58 11.90 -3.44
CA HIS A 82 4.02 10.93 -4.40
C HIS A 82 3.71 9.56 -3.80
N PHE A 83 4.58 9.05 -2.93
CA PHE A 83 4.51 7.70 -2.37
C PHE A 83 4.04 7.67 -0.91
N GLY A 84 3.96 8.83 -0.26
CA GLY A 84 3.65 8.96 1.17
C GLY A 84 4.90 8.87 2.04
N SER A 85 4.86 9.55 3.19
CA SER A 85 5.96 9.59 4.17
C SER A 85 6.37 8.21 4.65
N ASP A 86 5.42 7.30 4.80
CA ASP A 86 5.68 5.96 5.36
C ASP A 86 6.36 5.02 4.35
N SER A 87 6.43 5.43 3.08
CA SER A 87 7.04 4.67 1.99
C SER A 87 8.46 5.12 1.66
N VAL A 88 8.91 6.26 2.21
CA VAL A 88 10.20 6.88 1.87
C VAL A 88 11.03 7.03 3.13
N PHE A 89 12.20 6.40 3.13
CA PHE A 89 13.13 6.40 4.24
C PHE A 89 14.44 7.00 3.80
N PHE A 90 14.94 7.92 4.60
CA PHE A 90 16.21 8.58 4.41
C PHE A 90 16.70 8.98 5.79
N ASP A 91 18.00 9.25 5.91
CA ASP A 91 18.58 9.76 7.16
C ASP A 91 18.54 8.74 8.31
N ILE A 92 19.53 7.84 8.38
CA ILE A 92 19.66 6.83 9.44
C ILE A 92 20.10 7.48 10.79
N ASP A 93 19.57 8.65 11.13
CA ASP A 93 19.78 9.29 12.44
C ASP A 93 18.97 8.59 13.56
N THR A 94 18.12 7.62 13.20
CA THR A 94 17.28 6.87 14.15
C THR A 94 17.85 5.49 14.47
N ILE A 95 19.18 5.36 14.61
CA ILE A 95 19.77 4.13 15.14
C ILE A 95 19.53 4.10 16.65
N PRO A 96 18.87 3.05 17.19
CA PRO A 96 18.66 2.96 18.63
C PRO A 96 19.99 2.91 19.39
N LEU A 97 20.02 3.54 20.57
CA LEU A 97 21.21 3.56 21.43
C LEU A 97 21.63 2.13 21.81
N GLY A 98 22.94 1.86 21.72
CA GLY A 98 23.51 0.56 22.06
C GLY A 98 23.34 -0.54 21.00
N VAL A 99 22.72 -0.25 19.86
CA VAL A 99 22.61 -1.20 18.74
C VAL A 99 23.84 -1.14 17.85
N ASP A 100 24.28 -2.31 17.36
CA ASP A 100 25.29 -2.37 16.29
C ASP A 100 24.67 -1.81 15.00
N PHE A 101 25.12 -0.61 14.62
CA PHE A 101 24.61 0.10 13.45
C PHE A 101 24.74 -0.71 12.16
N ARG A 102 25.75 -1.58 12.03
CA ARG A 102 25.94 -2.40 10.83
C ARG A 102 24.81 -3.42 10.70
N HIS A 103 24.44 -4.05 11.81
CA HIS A 103 23.31 -4.97 11.85
C HIS A 103 21.99 -4.25 11.57
N PHE A 104 21.81 -3.08 12.19
CA PHE A 104 20.63 -2.24 11.97
C PHE A 104 20.47 -1.85 10.50
N ILE A 105 21.52 -1.34 9.85
CA ILE A 105 21.51 -0.98 8.42
C ILE A 105 21.14 -2.19 7.57
N ASN A 106 21.79 -3.34 7.78
CA ASN A 106 21.50 -4.55 7.00
C ASN A 106 20.03 -4.95 7.14
N GLN A 107 19.49 -4.99 8.37
CA GLN A 107 18.09 -5.34 8.61
C GLN A 107 17.12 -4.32 8.03
N TYR A 108 17.50 -3.05 8.05
CA TYR A 108 16.66 -1.96 7.58
C TYR A 108 16.59 -1.92 6.05
N VAL A 109 17.76 -1.98 5.40
CA VAL A 109 17.88 -2.07 3.94
C VAL A 109 17.20 -3.32 3.41
N ALA A 110 17.29 -4.46 4.10
CA ALA A 110 16.62 -5.71 3.70
C ALA A 110 15.07 -5.60 3.64
N GLN A 111 14.48 -4.58 4.25
CA GLN A 111 13.04 -4.33 4.21
C GLN A 111 12.63 -3.47 3.01
N CYS A 112 13.60 -2.96 2.25
CA CYS A 112 13.38 -2.05 1.14
C CYS A 112 13.19 -2.80 -0.18
N GLN A 113 12.46 -2.15 -1.08
CA GLN A 113 12.16 -2.68 -2.41
C GLN A 113 13.06 -2.05 -3.47
N VAL A 114 13.59 -0.87 -3.17
CA VAL A 114 14.54 -0.15 -4.00
C VAL A 114 15.37 0.79 -3.13
N VAL A 115 16.66 0.90 -3.46
CA VAL A 115 17.60 1.83 -2.86
C VAL A 115 18.01 2.87 -3.90
N LEU A 116 17.84 4.14 -3.59
CA LEU A 116 18.36 5.27 -4.34
C LEU A 116 19.72 5.65 -3.76
N ALA A 117 20.79 5.50 -4.54
CA ALA A 117 22.12 5.97 -4.17
C ALA A 117 22.35 7.36 -4.76
N ILE A 118 22.28 8.41 -3.95
CA ILE A 118 22.51 9.79 -4.41
C ILE A 118 24.02 10.01 -4.56
N ILE A 119 24.45 10.27 -5.79
CA ILE A 119 25.85 10.48 -6.17
C ILE A 119 26.01 11.93 -6.62
N GLY A 120 26.56 12.77 -5.75
CA GLY A 120 26.95 14.14 -6.06
C GLY A 120 28.40 14.27 -6.52
N ASN A 121 28.84 15.52 -6.68
CA ASN A 121 30.13 15.87 -7.28
C ASN A 121 31.34 15.39 -6.48
N ASP A 122 31.17 15.31 -5.15
CA ASP A 122 32.23 14.98 -4.21
C ASP A 122 32.03 13.59 -3.61
N TRP A 123 31.01 12.84 -4.06
CA TRP A 123 30.66 11.51 -3.55
C TRP A 123 31.86 10.54 -3.46
N LEU A 124 32.71 10.53 -4.50
CA LEU A 124 33.93 9.74 -4.55
C LEU A 124 35.11 10.37 -3.78
N LYS A 125 35.11 11.68 -3.56
CA LYS A 125 36.28 12.46 -3.11
C LYS A 125 36.25 12.79 -1.62
N ILE A 126 35.07 12.78 -0.99
CA ILE A 126 34.94 13.14 0.42
C ILE A 126 35.75 12.16 1.27
N SER A 127 36.64 12.73 2.09
CA SER A 127 37.46 12.00 3.05
C SER A 127 36.96 12.16 4.48
N ASN A 128 37.32 11.19 5.33
CA ASN A 128 37.14 11.29 6.77
C ASN A 128 38.21 12.21 7.40
N ASN A 129 38.17 12.39 8.72
CA ASN A 129 39.12 13.24 9.46
C ASN A 129 40.59 12.78 9.36
N GLN A 130 40.83 11.56 8.86
CA GLN A 130 42.17 10.99 8.65
C GLN A 130 42.65 11.13 7.20
N GLY A 131 41.87 11.80 6.34
CA GLY A 131 42.21 11.99 4.92
C GLY A 131 41.90 10.79 4.03
N GLN A 132 41.43 9.67 4.57
CA GLN A 132 40.99 8.51 3.80
C GLN A 132 39.62 8.77 3.18
N ARG A 133 39.45 8.40 1.89
CA ARG A 133 38.14 8.46 1.22
C ARG A 133 37.11 7.71 2.04
N ARG A 134 35.97 8.32 2.31
CA ARG A 134 34.91 7.70 3.12
C ARG A 134 34.40 6.39 2.52
N LEU A 135 34.34 6.29 1.19
CA LEU A 135 33.95 5.02 0.56
C LEU A 135 34.94 3.88 0.84
N ASP A 136 36.22 4.18 1.02
CA ASP A 136 37.21 3.15 1.33
C ASP A 136 37.14 2.71 2.80
N ASP A 137 36.49 3.50 3.66
CA ASP A 137 36.20 3.15 5.05
C ASP A 137 35.08 2.08 5.12
N PRO A 138 35.35 0.87 5.65
CA PRO A 138 34.34 -0.18 5.77
C PRO A 138 33.21 0.16 6.77
N THR A 139 33.34 1.25 7.54
CA THR A 139 32.34 1.71 8.50
C THR A 139 31.49 2.88 7.98
N ASP A 140 31.73 3.37 6.76
CA ASP A 140 30.91 4.43 6.17
C ASP A 140 29.49 3.95 5.86
N PHE A 141 28.50 4.71 6.37
CA PHE A 141 27.08 4.40 6.23
C PHE A 141 26.65 4.19 4.77
N VAL A 142 27.02 5.10 3.88
CA VAL A 142 26.65 5.01 2.45
C VAL A 142 27.22 3.74 1.81
N ARG A 143 28.46 3.39 2.12
CA ARG A 143 29.04 2.13 1.66
C ARG A 143 28.27 0.93 2.21
N LEU A 144 28.02 0.89 3.52
CA LEU A 144 27.33 -0.23 4.17
C LEU A 144 25.92 -0.44 3.62
N GLU A 145 25.19 0.65 3.38
CA GLU A 145 23.84 0.64 2.80
C GLU A 145 23.84 0.06 1.38
N ILE A 146 24.74 0.54 0.51
CA ILE A 146 24.85 0.06 -0.88
C ILE A 146 25.33 -1.39 -0.90
N GLU A 147 26.30 -1.74 -0.07
CA GLU A 147 26.81 -3.10 0.05
C GLU A 147 25.71 -4.05 0.52
N ALA A 148 24.90 -3.65 1.50
CA ALA A 148 23.76 -4.41 1.96
C ALA A 148 22.74 -4.64 0.84
N ALA A 149 22.38 -3.57 0.12
CA ALA A 149 21.42 -3.66 -0.97
C ALA A 149 21.90 -4.59 -2.08
N LEU A 150 23.16 -4.47 -2.50
CA LEU A 150 23.75 -5.33 -3.54
C LEU A 150 23.84 -6.80 -3.09
N ARG A 151 24.14 -7.05 -1.81
CA ARG A 151 24.24 -8.40 -1.25
C ARG A 151 22.90 -9.12 -1.22
N GLU A 152 21.83 -8.39 -0.88
CA GLU A 152 20.45 -8.91 -0.83
C GLU A 152 19.73 -8.85 -2.18
N ASP A 153 20.44 -8.52 -3.26
CA ASP A 153 19.91 -8.31 -4.62
C ASP A 153 18.73 -7.32 -4.68
N ILE A 154 18.76 -6.31 -3.80
CA ILE A 154 17.81 -5.21 -3.83
C ILE A 154 18.22 -4.25 -4.96
N PRO A 155 17.28 -3.82 -5.81
CA PRO A 155 17.56 -2.84 -6.86
C PRO A 155 18.20 -1.57 -6.29
N VAL A 156 19.43 -1.28 -6.73
CA VAL A 156 20.12 -0.02 -6.43
C VAL A 156 20.08 0.85 -7.68
N ILE A 157 19.46 2.02 -7.58
CA ILE A 157 19.37 3.02 -8.65
C ILE A 157 20.31 4.18 -8.29
N PRO A 158 21.41 4.35 -9.03
CA PRO A 158 22.24 5.54 -8.91
C PRO A 158 21.45 6.78 -9.37
N VAL A 159 21.43 7.82 -8.54
CA VAL A 159 20.83 9.11 -8.86
C VAL A 159 21.96 10.14 -8.96
N LEU A 160 22.30 10.52 -10.19
CA LEU A 160 23.38 11.46 -10.48
C LEU A 160 22.86 12.89 -10.34
N VAL A 161 23.44 13.65 -9.41
CA VAL A 161 23.06 15.03 -9.13
C VAL A 161 24.22 15.99 -9.43
N GLY A 162 23.92 17.28 -9.59
CA GLY A 162 24.94 18.27 -9.93
C GLY A 162 25.58 17.96 -11.28
N THR A 163 26.90 17.83 -11.35
CA THR A 163 27.68 17.45 -12.53
C THR A 163 28.33 16.07 -12.39
N SER A 164 27.88 15.26 -11.43
CA SER A 164 28.44 13.93 -11.21
C SER A 164 28.21 13.00 -12.40
N THR A 165 29.12 12.06 -12.61
CA THR A 165 28.99 10.98 -13.59
C THR A 165 28.95 9.65 -12.87
N MET A 166 28.54 8.58 -13.56
CA MET A 166 28.64 7.24 -12.98
C MET A 166 30.11 6.92 -12.65
N PRO A 167 30.40 6.44 -11.43
CA PRO A 167 31.72 5.91 -11.10
C PRO A 167 32.05 4.69 -11.96
N ILE A 168 33.33 4.55 -12.33
CA ILE A 168 33.82 3.32 -12.95
C ILE A 168 34.13 2.27 -11.87
N GLN A 169 34.24 1.00 -12.27
CA GLN A 169 34.44 -0.12 -11.36
C GLN A 169 35.69 0.05 -10.47
N GLU A 170 36.76 0.60 -11.03
CA GLU A 170 38.07 0.75 -10.38
C GLU A 170 38.07 1.86 -9.31
N GLU A 171 37.14 2.81 -9.39
CA GLU A 171 36.99 3.89 -8.40
C GLU A 171 36.27 3.44 -7.12
N LEU A 172 35.67 2.24 -7.16
CA LEU A 172 34.82 1.69 -6.14
C LEU A 172 35.51 0.58 -5.33
N PRO A 173 35.28 0.52 -4.00
CA PRO A 173 35.64 -0.62 -3.19
C PRO A 173 35.05 -1.92 -3.76
N LYS A 174 35.81 -3.02 -3.68
CA LYS A 174 35.44 -4.34 -4.22
C LYS A 174 34.00 -4.76 -3.90
N SER A 175 33.52 -4.47 -2.70
CA SER A 175 32.19 -4.89 -2.25
C SER A 175 31.02 -4.14 -2.90
N ILE A 176 31.27 -2.98 -3.50
CA ILE A 176 30.23 -2.17 -4.18
C ILE A 176 30.52 -1.93 -5.67
N GLN A 177 31.50 -2.64 -6.26
CA GLN A 177 31.85 -2.52 -7.68
C GLN A 177 30.67 -2.76 -8.62
N ASN A 178 29.74 -3.64 -8.24
CA ASN A 178 28.54 -3.92 -9.03
C ASN A 178 27.60 -2.71 -9.17
N LEU A 179 27.78 -1.64 -8.38
CA LEU A 179 27.08 -0.38 -8.57
C LEU A 179 27.40 0.25 -9.94
N ALA A 180 28.63 0.09 -10.44
CA ALA A 180 29.07 0.65 -11.72
C ALA A 180 28.24 0.17 -12.93
N TYR A 181 27.58 -0.98 -12.80
CA TYR A 181 26.77 -1.59 -13.86
C TYR A 181 25.26 -1.35 -13.69
N ARG A 182 24.85 -0.54 -12.71
CA ARG A 182 23.44 -0.19 -12.51
C ARG A 182 23.05 0.97 -13.41
N ASN A 183 21.82 0.93 -13.95
CA ASN A 183 21.28 2.01 -14.76
C ASN A 183 20.99 3.22 -13.87
N ALA A 184 21.66 4.33 -14.16
CA ALA A 184 21.51 5.57 -13.43
C ALA A 184 20.37 6.43 -13.99
N ILE A 185 19.84 7.31 -13.13
CA ILE A 185 19.00 8.43 -13.53
C ILE A 185 19.66 9.75 -13.15
N GLU A 186 19.50 10.77 -13.99
CA GLU A 186 20.04 12.09 -13.70
C GLU A 186 18.97 13.02 -13.12
N VAL A 187 19.34 13.76 -12.07
CA VAL A 187 18.56 14.86 -11.50
C VAL A 187 19.45 16.10 -11.44
N ARG A 188 19.60 16.74 -12.60
CA ARG A 188 20.36 17.99 -12.77
C ARG A 188 19.52 19.20 -12.34
N ALA A 189 20.14 20.14 -11.63
CA ALA A 189 19.55 21.43 -11.33
C ALA A 189 19.37 22.27 -12.60
N GLY A 190 18.39 23.18 -12.61
CA GLY A 190 18.10 24.05 -13.75
C GLY A 190 16.70 23.83 -14.32
N LYS A 191 16.49 24.24 -15.57
CA LYS A 191 15.17 24.29 -16.21
C LYS A 191 14.46 22.93 -16.29
N ASP A 192 15.22 21.86 -16.45
CA ASP A 192 14.69 20.51 -16.69
C ASP A 192 14.56 19.66 -15.42
N VAL A 193 14.88 20.20 -14.24
CA VAL A 193 14.84 19.47 -12.96
C VAL A 193 13.48 18.78 -12.72
N GLN A 194 12.39 19.46 -13.09
CA GLN A 194 11.03 18.91 -12.94
C GLN A 194 10.77 17.73 -13.88
N VAL A 195 11.37 17.70 -15.07
CA VAL A 195 11.30 16.57 -16.00
C VAL A 195 12.05 15.37 -15.42
N HIS A 196 13.24 15.60 -14.89
CA HIS A 196 14.06 14.57 -14.25
C HIS A 196 13.36 13.94 -13.05
N LEU A 197 12.81 14.76 -12.15
CA LEU A 197 12.05 14.29 -11.00
C LEU A 197 10.81 13.47 -11.42
N ARG A 198 10.08 13.89 -12.46
CA ARG A 198 8.94 13.11 -12.96
C ARG A 198 9.36 11.75 -13.52
N ARG A 199 10.45 11.69 -14.29
CA ARG A 199 10.98 10.43 -14.83
C ARG A 199 11.43 9.49 -13.71
N MET A 200 12.08 10.03 -12.68
CA MET A 200 12.50 9.27 -11.49
C MET A 200 11.30 8.67 -10.77
N VAL A 201 10.28 9.47 -10.50
CA VAL A 201 9.04 8.99 -9.89
C VAL A 201 8.39 7.90 -10.74
N GLN A 202 8.27 8.10 -12.05
CA GLN A 202 7.69 7.10 -12.97
C GLN A 202 8.48 5.79 -12.96
N GLY A 203 9.81 5.84 -13.01
CA GLY A 203 10.65 4.63 -12.93
C GLY A 203 10.54 3.92 -11.58
N LEU A 204 10.18 4.64 -10.52
CA LEU A 204 9.97 4.07 -9.18
C LEU A 204 8.60 3.42 -9.00
N GLU A 205 7.61 3.74 -9.84
CA GLU A 205 6.27 3.13 -9.76
C GLU A 205 6.29 1.62 -10.06
N ASP A 206 7.28 1.14 -10.80
CA ASP A 206 7.49 -0.29 -11.08
C ASP A 206 7.90 -1.06 -9.82
N TYR A 207 8.64 -0.41 -8.92
CA TYR A 207 9.05 -0.98 -7.64
C TYR A 207 8.00 -0.73 -6.56
N VAL A 208 7.31 0.41 -6.65
CA VAL A 208 6.37 0.89 -5.63
C VAL A 208 5.00 1.17 -6.24
N PRO A 209 4.19 0.11 -6.45
CA PRO A 209 2.83 0.30 -6.95
C PRO A 209 2.00 1.03 -5.89
N GLN A 210 1.51 2.23 -6.24
CA GLN A 210 0.63 2.99 -5.35
C GLN A 210 -0.58 2.15 -4.96
N SER A 211 -0.83 2.02 -3.65
CA SER A 211 -1.93 1.23 -3.09
C SER A 211 -3.32 1.65 -3.60
N GLY A 212 -3.48 2.86 -4.17
CA GLY A 212 -4.71 3.36 -4.79
C GLY A 212 -4.75 3.41 -6.33
N SER A 213 -3.60 3.34 -7.01
CA SER A 213 -3.53 3.48 -8.49
C SER A 213 -4.12 2.27 -9.21
N LYS A 214 -3.88 1.06 -8.70
CA LYS A 214 -4.38 -0.18 -9.30
C LYS A 214 -5.91 -0.26 -9.24
N ILE A 215 -6.53 0.21 -8.16
CA ILE A 215 -7.99 0.26 -7.99
C ILE A 215 -8.60 1.29 -8.95
N LYS A 216 -8.03 2.50 -9.07
CA LYS A 216 -8.52 3.53 -9.99
C LYS A 216 -8.39 3.09 -11.46
N ARG A 217 -7.31 2.40 -11.81
CA ARG A 217 -7.04 1.86 -13.15
C ARG A 217 -7.89 0.64 -13.49
N MET A 218 -8.21 -0.20 -12.50
CA MET A 218 -9.22 -1.27 -12.64
C MET A 218 -10.63 -0.69 -12.78
N LEU A 219 -11.01 0.29 -11.97
CA LEU A 219 -12.33 0.91 -12.05
C LEU A 219 -12.53 1.71 -13.34
N SER A 220 -11.47 2.29 -13.93
CA SER A 220 -11.55 2.98 -15.22
C SER A 220 -11.59 2.04 -16.43
N THR A 221 -11.22 0.76 -16.26
CA THR A 221 -11.28 -0.26 -17.32
C THR A 221 -12.57 -1.07 -17.30
N VAL A 222 -13.39 -0.92 -16.25
CA VAL A 222 -14.78 -1.40 -16.25
C VAL A 222 -15.61 -0.46 -17.14
N PRO A 223 -16.28 -0.96 -18.19
CA PRO A 223 -17.19 -0.12 -18.96
C PRO A 223 -18.29 0.39 -18.03
N LEU A 224 -18.41 1.73 -17.93
CA LEU A 224 -19.54 2.41 -17.30
C LEU A 224 -20.80 2.11 -18.13
N GLN A 225 -21.38 0.93 -17.92
CA GLN A 225 -22.71 0.64 -18.41
C GLN A 225 -23.64 1.58 -17.64
N LYS A 226 -24.10 2.64 -18.31
CA LYS A 226 -25.03 3.63 -17.74
C LYS A 226 -26.14 2.86 -17.04
N ALA A 227 -26.12 2.86 -15.71
CA ALA A 227 -27.24 2.35 -14.94
C ALA A 227 -28.43 3.23 -15.30
N THR A 228 -29.34 2.71 -16.11
CA THR A 228 -30.64 3.35 -16.35
C THR A 228 -31.39 3.26 -15.03
N THR A 229 -31.29 4.31 -14.24
CA THR A 229 -31.97 4.47 -12.96
C THR A 229 -33.48 4.47 -13.20
N SER A 230 -34.09 3.28 -13.23
CA SER A 230 -35.54 3.17 -13.28
C SER A 230 -36.11 3.55 -11.92
N ARG A 231 -37.09 4.47 -11.92
CA ARG A 231 -37.82 4.95 -10.73
C ARG A 231 -38.38 3.83 -9.82
N THR A 232 -38.48 2.62 -10.34
CA THR A 232 -38.89 1.39 -9.64
C THR A 232 -37.91 0.92 -8.55
N GLY A 233 -36.60 1.19 -8.66
CA GLY A 233 -35.62 0.75 -7.65
C GLY A 233 -35.74 1.47 -6.31
N TYR A 234 -35.99 2.79 -6.34
CA TYR A 234 -36.21 3.57 -5.13
C TYR A 234 -37.54 3.23 -4.45
N PHE A 235 -38.54 2.80 -5.22
CA PHE A 235 -39.83 2.40 -4.67
C PHE A 235 -39.73 1.14 -3.80
N LEU A 236 -38.89 0.18 -4.20
CA LEU A 236 -38.64 -1.05 -3.42
C LEU A 236 -37.81 -0.79 -2.16
N LEU A 237 -36.80 0.09 -2.23
CA LEU A 237 -36.02 0.50 -1.06
C LEU A 237 -36.89 1.30 -0.06
N TRP A 238 -37.82 2.11 -0.55
CA TRP A 238 -38.77 2.86 0.28
C TRP A 238 -39.79 1.94 0.97
N ILE A 239 -40.33 0.94 0.26
CA ILE A 239 -41.22 -0.08 0.86
C ILE A 239 -40.49 -0.91 1.92
N LEU A 240 -39.23 -1.30 1.66
CA LEU A 240 -38.44 -2.06 2.63
C LEU A 240 -38.18 -1.25 3.91
N GLY A 241 -37.92 0.05 3.78
CA GLY A 241 -37.79 0.97 4.92
C GLY A 241 -39.07 1.13 5.74
N ILE A 242 -40.25 1.10 5.11
CA ILE A 242 -41.54 1.17 5.82
C ILE A 242 -41.82 -0.13 6.58
N ILE A 243 -41.53 -1.28 5.97
CA ILE A 243 -41.75 -2.59 6.59
C ILE A 243 -40.84 -2.76 7.83
N THR A 244 -39.57 -2.35 7.75
CA THR A 244 -38.66 -2.40 8.89
C THR A 244 -39.09 -1.45 10.01
N ALA A 245 -39.52 -0.23 9.69
CA ALA A 245 -40.05 0.71 10.69
C ALA A 245 -41.31 0.18 11.39
N ARG A 246 -42.25 -0.45 10.65
CA ARG A 246 -43.45 -1.07 11.23
C ARG A 246 -43.12 -2.29 12.10
N ALA A 247 -42.14 -3.09 11.72
CA ALA A 247 -41.69 -4.24 12.51
C ALA A 247 -41.05 -3.79 13.84
N ILE A 248 -40.28 -2.70 13.83
CA ILE A 248 -39.69 -2.10 15.04
C ILE A 248 -40.77 -1.53 15.96
N HIS A 249 -41.82 -0.92 15.40
CA HIS A 249 -42.94 -0.40 16.20
C HIS A 249 -43.79 -1.54 16.81
N LEU A 250 -44.06 -2.62 16.05
CA LEU A 250 -44.78 -3.78 16.60
C LEU A 250 -43.96 -4.51 17.67
N SER A 251 -42.64 -4.61 17.52
CA SER A 251 -41.80 -5.26 18.54
C SER A 251 -41.77 -4.48 19.85
N THR A 252 -41.86 -3.16 19.81
CA THR A 252 -41.99 -2.30 21.01
C THR A 252 -43.35 -2.42 21.68
N GLU A 253 -44.45 -2.56 20.91
CA GLU A 253 -45.79 -2.83 21.47
C GLU A 253 -45.89 -4.22 22.12
N MET A 254 -45.28 -5.25 21.53
CA MET A 254 -45.25 -6.59 22.12
C MET A 254 -44.41 -6.64 23.42
N PHE A 255 -43.33 -5.84 23.50
CA PHE A 255 -42.50 -5.78 24.69
C PHE A 255 -43.23 -5.11 25.88
N GLN A 256 -44.10 -4.14 25.62
CA GLN A 256 -44.98 -3.55 26.65
C GLN A 256 -46.15 -4.47 27.02
N GLY A 257 -46.69 -5.24 26.08
CA GLY A 257 -47.75 -6.21 26.36
C GLY A 257 -47.29 -7.39 27.24
N GLN A 258 -46.06 -7.86 27.07
CA GLN A 258 -45.49 -8.92 27.92
C GLN A 258 -45.18 -8.44 29.35
N SER A 259 -44.77 -7.19 29.53
CA SER A 259 -44.51 -6.62 30.87
C SER A 259 -45.80 -6.37 31.67
N LEU A 260 -46.94 -6.13 31.00
CA LEU A 260 -48.26 -6.11 31.64
C LEU A 260 -48.77 -7.52 32.00
N MET A 261 -48.52 -8.53 31.16
CA MET A 261 -48.95 -9.92 31.42
C MET A 261 -48.16 -10.61 32.54
N VAL A 262 -46.88 -10.31 32.69
CA VAL A 262 -46.07 -10.83 33.82
C VAL A 262 -46.62 -10.28 35.13
N ASN A 263 -46.98 -8.99 35.20
CA ASN A 263 -47.50 -8.35 36.42
C ASN A 263 -48.91 -8.80 36.84
N LEU A 264 -49.76 -9.23 35.90
CA LEU A 264 -51.06 -9.85 36.23
C LEU A 264 -50.91 -11.28 36.74
N SER A 265 -49.95 -12.05 36.23
CA SER A 265 -49.72 -13.44 36.67
C SER A 265 -49.14 -13.53 38.09
N THR A 266 -48.36 -12.54 38.53
CA THR A 266 -47.83 -12.48 39.90
C THR A 266 -48.88 -12.09 40.94
N ASN A 267 -49.93 -11.34 40.56
CA ASN A 267 -51.00 -10.94 41.47
C ASN A 267 -52.11 -11.99 41.64
N LEU A 268 -52.30 -12.90 40.67
CA LEU A 268 -53.32 -13.95 40.79
C LEU A 268 -52.91 -15.13 41.70
N ASN A 269 -51.63 -15.27 42.05
CA ASN A 269 -51.14 -16.33 42.94
C ASN A 269 -51.24 -15.99 44.45
N PHE A 270 -51.96 -14.92 44.82
CA PHE A 270 -52.14 -14.49 46.21
C PHE A 270 -53.61 -14.54 46.72
N LEU A 271 -54.53 -15.19 45.98
CA LEU A 271 -55.97 -15.16 46.31
C LEU A 271 -56.71 -16.52 46.24
N VAL A 272 -56.02 -17.62 46.55
CA VAL A 272 -56.68 -18.91 46.89
C VAL A 272 -56.13 -19.44 48.21
#